data_AF-A0A9D9ZUK9-F1
#
_entry.id   AF-A0A9D9ZUK9-F1
#
_cell.length_a   1.000
_cell.length_b   1.000
_cell.length_c   1.000
_cell.angle_alpha   90.00
_cell.angle_beta   90.00
_cell.angle_gamma   90.00
#
_symmetry.space_group_name_H-M   'P 1'
#
loop_
_entity.id
_entity.type
_entity.pdbx_description
1 polymer ?
#
loop_
_entity_poly.entity_id
_entity_poly.type
_entity_poly.pdbx_seq_one_letter_code
_entity_poly.pdbx_strand_id
1 'polypeptide(L)' 'LDAQQKLCHDLMASKTGAVPRFFNAADLPTAVALPSYAALSQWHQHLQATAKTVEHPFNTGLMLEAMVSEAQRVLKSR' A
#
# COMPACT_ATOMS: atom_id res chain seq x y z
N LEU A 1 -5.65 -4.82 -6.63
CA LEU A 1 -5.34 -3.37 -6.56
C LEU A 1 -6.02 -2.75 -5.36
N ASP A 2 -7.32 -3.00 -5.21
CA ASP A 2 -8.09 -2.70 -3.99
C ASP A 2 -7.37 -3.06 -2.68
N ALA A 3 -6.81 -4.27 -2.56
CA ALA A 3 -6.03 -4.68 -1.38
C ALA A 3 -4.80 -3.78 -1.09
N GLN A 4 -4.07 -3.34 -2.13
CA GLN A 4 -2.93 -2.43 -1.94
C GLN A 4 -3.38 -1.03 -1.55
N GLN A 5 -4.50 -0.55 -2.09
CA GLN A 5 -5.07 0.74 -1.73
C GLN A 5 -5.51 0.75 -0.26
N LYS A 6 -6.16 -0.32 0.19
CA LYS A 6 -6.53 -0.54 1.59
C LYS A 6 -5.31 -0.61 2.51
N LEU A 7 -4.25 -1.29 2.08
CA LEU A 7 -3.01 -1.37 2.85
C LEU A 7 -2.36 0.02 2.97
N CYS A 8 -2.22 0.74 1.85
CA CYS A 8 -1.68 2.09 1.83
C CYS A 8 -2.48 3.04 2.75
N HIS A 9 -3.81 2.96 2.74
CA HIS A 9 -4.68 3.70 3.64
C HIS A 9 -4.38 3.39 5.12
N ASP A 10 -4.33 2.11 5.49
CA ASP A 10 -4.11 1.71 6.87
C ASP A 10 -2.70 2.01 7.38
N LEU A 11 -1.70 2.01 6.51
CA LEU A 11 -0.35 2.47 6.84
C LEU A 11 -0.32 3.99 7.06
N MET A 12 -1.05 4.78 6.27
CA MET A 12 -1.21 6.22 6.52
C MET A 12 -1.93 6.51 7.83
N ALA A 13 -3.00 5.76 8.14
CA ALA A 13 -3.72 5.85 9.42
C ALA A 13 -2.79 5.49 10.61
N SER A 14 -2.06 4.37 10.49
CA SER A 14 -1.12 3.95 11.53
C SER A 14 0.01 4.97 11.75
N LYS A 15 0.49 5.62 10.68
CA LYS A 15 1.53 6.66 10.74
C LYS A 15 1.09 7.88 11.55
N THR A 16 -0.19 8.25 11.48
CA THR A 16 -0.77 9.37 12.23
C THR A 16 -1.29 8.98 13.62
N GLY A 17 -1.13 7.70 14.01
CA GLY A 17 -1.65 7.16 15.26
C GLY A 17 -3.14 6.83 15.25
N ALA A 18 -3.79 6.89 14.09
CA ALA A 18 -5.17 6.46 13.91
C ALA A 18 -5.27 4.93 13.80
N VAL A 19 -6.46 4.41 14.09
CA VAL A 19 -6.74 2.97 14.05
C VAL A 19 -6.95 2.52 12.60
N PRO A 20 -6.25 1.46 12.13
CA PRO A 20 -6.47 0.83 10.82
C PRO A 20 -7.92 0.36 10.62
N ARG A 21 -8.43 0.44 9.39
CA ARG A 21 -9.83 0.10 9.08
C ARG A 21 -9.99 -1.26 8.40
N PHE A 22 -9.01 -1.69 7.62
CA PHE A 22 -9.11 -2.87 6.75
C PHE A 22 -8.29 -4.06 7.25
N PHE A 23 -7.14 -3.82 7.89
CA PHE A 23 -6.25 -4.83 8.43
C PHE A 23 -6.14 -4.72 9.95
N ASN A 24 -5.80 -5.83 10.62
CA ASN A 24 -5.54 -5.78 12.06
C ASN A 24 -4.28 -4.96 12.33
N ALA A 25 -4.33 -4.09 13.34
CA ALA A 25 -3.17 -3.29 13.73
C ALA A 25 -1.95 -4.15 14.12
N ALA A 26 -2.17 -5.36 14.64
CA ALA A 26 -1.11 -6.32 14.98
C ALA A 26 -0.36 -6.87 13.75
N ASP A 27 -1.01 -6.88 12.59
CA ASP A 27 -0.44 -7.38 11.33
C ASP A 27 0.27 -6.26 10.54
N LEU A 28 0.19 -5.01 11.01
CA LEU A 28 0.80 -3.85 10.36
C LEU A 28 2.13 -3.46 11.01
N PRO A 29 3.08 -2.90 10.23
CA PRO A 29 4.31 -2.37 10.79
C PRO A 29 4.04 -1.22 11.77
N THR A 30 4.87 -1.13 12.81
CA THR A 30 4.80 -0.03 13.78
C THR A 30 5.11 1.32 13.13
N ALA A 31 4.55 2.41 13.66
CA ALA A 31 4.68 3.74 13.06
C ALA A 31 6.14 4.21 12.82
N VAL A 32 7.06 3.74 13.66
CA VAL A 32 8.52 3.96 13.52
C VAL A 32 9.11 3.26 12.31
N ALA A 33 8.62 2.06 11.96
CA ALA A 33 9.09 1.30 10.82
C ALA A 33 8.43 1.74 9.49
N LEU A 34 7.40 2.58 9.56
CA LEU A 34 6.68 3.03 8.37
C LEU A 34 7.46 4.10 7.58
N PRO A 35 7.32 4.14 6.25
CA PRO A 35 7.87 5.20 5.41
C PRO A 35 7.33 6.59 5.79
N SER A 36 7.94 7.65 5.25
CA SER A 36 7.42 9.00 5.42
C SER A 36 5.99 9.13 4.86
N TYR A 37 5.20 10.06 5.42
CA TYR A 37 3.84 10.30 4.92
C TYR A 37 3.84 10.73 3.44
N ALA A 38 4.90 11.43 3.00
CA ALA A 38 5.10 11.80 1.59
C ALA A 38 5.33 10.58 0.69
N ALA A 39 6.10 9.58 1.14
CA ALA A 39 6.29 8.34 0.38
C ALA A 39 4.99 7.53 0.27
N LEU A 40 4.23 7.44 1.36
CA LEU A 40 2.92 6.78 1.36
C LEU A 40 1.90 7.51 0.45
N SER A 41 1.90 8.84 0.47
CA SER A 41 1.04 9.65 -0.41
C SER A 41 1.37 9.47 -1.89
N GLN A 42 2.66 9.42 -2.24
CA GLN A 42 3.11 9.14 -3.61
C GLN A 42 2.70 7.73 -4.07
N TRP A 43 2.85 6.73 -3.19
CA TRP A 43 2.40 5.38 -3.48
C TRP A 43 0.89 5.33 -3.70
N HIS A 44 0.08 6.03 -2.89
CA HIS A 44 -1.35 6.14 -3.10
C HIS A 44 -1.70 6.72 -4.49
N GLN A 45 -1.05 7.81 -4.90
CA GLN A 45 -1.25 8.40 -6.23
C GLN A 45 -0.89 7.43 -7.35
N HIS A 46 0.21 6.69 -7.20
CA HIS A 46 0.61 5.66 -8.16
C HIS A 46 -0.46 4.58 -8.29
N LEU A 47 -0.94 4.03 -7.16
CA LEU A 47 -2.01 3.02 -7.17
C LEU A 47 -3.30 3.51 -7.82
N GLN A 48 -3.67 4.78 -7.59
CA GLN A 48 -4.84 5.42 -8.21
C GLN A 48 -4.65 5.61 -9.73
N ALA A 49 -3.45 5.94 -10.19
CA ALA A 49 -3.14 6.02 -11.60
C ALA A 49 -3.20 4.64 -12.26
N THR A 50 -2.58 3.62 -11.64
CA THR A 50 -2.64 2.23 -12.12
C THR A 50 -4.08 1.71 -12.17
N ALA A 51 -4.93 2.08 -11.21
CA ALA A 51 -6.34 1.65 -11.20
C ALA A 51 -7.11 2.08 -12.44
N LYS A 52 -6.76 3.23 -12.99
CA LYS A 52 -7.40 3.80 -14.18
C LYS A 52 -6.92 3.16 -15.48
N THR A 53 -5.74 2.51 -15.48
CA THR A 53 -5.12 1.92 -16.68
C THR A 53 -5.25 0.40 -16.76
N VAL A 54 -5.77 -0.27 -15.72
CA VAL A 54 -6.04 -1.72 -15.76
C VAL A 54 -7.38 -1.95 -16.47
N GLU A 55 -7.38 -1.87 -17.79
CA GLU A 55 -8.58 -2.14 -18.62
C GLU A 55 -8.87 -3.64 -18.78
N HIS A 56 -7.87 -4.52 -18.65
CA HIS A 56 -8.04 -5.97 -18.76
C HIS A 56 -7.16 -6.73 -17.75
N PRO A 57 -7.62 -7.91 -17.27
CA PRO A 57 -6.90 -8.70 -16.29
C PRO A 57 -5.60 -9.24 -16.89
N PHE A 58 -4.49 -8.53 -16.68
CA PHE A 58 -3.18 -9.16 -16.62
C PHE A 58 -3.29 -10.34 -15.65
N ASN A 59 -2.81 -11.52 -16.06
CA ASN A 59 -2.82 -12.77 -15.27
C ASN A 59 -2.77 -12.48 -13.77
N THR A 60 -3.84 -12.83 -13.04
CA THR A 60 -4.08 -12.41 -11.65
C THR A 60 -2.86 -12.66 -10.74
N GLY A 61 -2.11 -13.74 -11.01
CA GLY A 61 -0.85 -14.04 -10.30
C GLY A 61 0.28 -13.04 -10.56
N LEU A 62 0.52 -12.65 -11.83
CA LEU A 62 1.52 -11.65 -12.18
C LEU A 62 1.21 -10.27 -11.60
N MET A 63 -0.09 -9.90 -11.57
CA MET A 63 -0.50 -8.66 -10.91
C MET A 63 -0.20 -8.74 -9.41
N LEU A 64 -0.53 -9.84 -8.73
CA LEU A 64 -0.27 -10.06 -7.30
C LEU A 64 1.23 -9.98 -6.95
N GLU A 65 2.08 -10.64 -7.73
CA GLU A 65 3.55 -10.59 -7.55
C GLU A 65 4.09 -9.16 -7.71
N ALA A 66 3.57 -8.41 -8.68
CA ALA A 66 3.88 -6.99 -8.83
C ALA A 66 3.37 -6.16 -7.64
N MET A 67 2.19 -6.48 -7.09
CA MET A 67 1.62 -5.83 -5.90
C MET A 67 2.50 -6.03 -4.66
N VAL A 68 2.94 -7.27 -4.44
CA VAL A 68 3.80 -7.63 -3.30
C VAL A 68 5.18 -7.00 -3.46
N SER A 69 5.75 -7.05 -4.66
CA SER A 69 7.05 -6.44 -4.96
C SER A 69 7.03 -4.92 -4.75
N GLU A 70 5.94 -4.26 -5.12
CA GLU A 70 5.79 -2.82 -4.93
C GLU A 70 5.61 -2.44 -3.46
N ALA A 71 4.75 -3.16 -2.73
CA ALA A 71 4.59 -2.98 -1.30
C ALA A 71 5.92 -3.19 -0.55
N GLN A 72 6.70 -4.20 -0.93
CA GLN A 72 8.02 -4.44 -0.36
C GLN A 72 9.02 -3.32 -0.66
N ARG A 73 9.02 -2.77 -1.88
CA ARG A 73 9.89 -1.63 -2.23
C ARG A 73 9.58 -0.41 -1.36
N VAL A 74 8.30 -0.04 -1.26
CA VAL A 74 7.87 1.11 -0.47
C VAL A 74 8.16 0.93 1.02
N LEU A 75 7.95 -0.27 1.56
CA LEU A 75 8.24 -0.57 2.97
C LEU A 75 9.75 -0.65 3.27
N LYS A 76 10.59 -0.92 2.27
CA LYS A 76 12.06 -0.99 2.42
C LYS A 76 12.79 0.31 2.07
N SER A 77 12.16 1.24 1.35
CA SER A 77 12.71 2.57 1.12
C SER A 77 12.62 3.38 2.42
N ARG A 78 13.70 3.35 3.20
CA ARG A 78 13.86 4.11 4.45
C ARG A 78 14.27 5.55 4.19
#